data_AF-A0A5P1UYC7-F1
#
_entry.id   AF-A0A5P1UYC7-F1
#
_cell.length_a   1.000
_cell.length_b   1.000
_cell.length_c   1.000
_cell.angle_alpha   90.00
_cell.angle_beta   90.00
_cell.angle_gamma   90.00
#
_symmetry.space_group_name_H-M   'P 1'
#
loop_
_entity.id
_entity.type
_entity.pdbx_description
1 polymer ?
#
loop_
_entity_poly.entity_id
_entity_poly.type
_entity_poly.pdbx_seq_one_letter_code
_entity_poly.pdbx_strand_id
1 'polypeptide(L)'
;MFLMLSGSSSVMADTSYETFDIHFAVLTSNPSAHLVATLSQFQEEVNILNTYFVKEDRSPIIKFKFKSASFYNDIKNSTCSFIGLGDTMNQNDTDWATHFNSCNDPFVKNKNALNFYVFDSYNESYGYNHKDGFGKRNSNRPFIVLDWQRLNHNIQAPEEHEMGHAFGLSHFCALGASPTSSTNIMSSSCQGGSTGKRDIGFNNEQVNTIMYYVPLIKAKLALP
;
A
#
# COMPACT_ATOMS: atom_id res chain seq x y z
N MET A 1 -16.97 -58.06 -18.36
CA MET A 1 -16.92 -57.41 -17.04
C MET A 1 -15.97 -56.23 -17.16
N PHE A 2 -16.49 -55.04 -17.42
CA PHE A 2 -15.72 -53.80 -17.54
C PHE A 2 -15.98 -52.98 -16.26
N LEU A 3 -14.96 -52.79 -15.43
CA LEU A 3 -15.02 -51.83 -14.32
C LEU A 3 -14.78 -50.43 -14.89
N MET A 4 -15.79 -49.57 -14.82
CA MET A 4 -15.60 -48.12 -14.95
C MET A 4 -15.19 -47.55 -13.59
N LEU A 5 -13.97 -47.06 -13.49
CA LEU A 5 -13.53 -46.21 -12.39
C LEU A 5 -13.98 -44.78 -12.69
N SER A 6 -15.02 -44.33 -12.00
CA SER A 6 -15.45 -42.93 -11.99
C SER A 6 -14.41 -42.10 -11.23
N GLY A 7 -13.53 -41.43 -11.98
CA GLY A 7 -12.66 -40.39 -11.45
C GLY A 7 -13.52 -39.23 -10.92
N SER A 8 -13.53 -39.06 -9.60
CA SER A 8 -14.09 -37.86 -8.97
C SER A 8 -13.11 -36.72 -9.19
N SER A 9 -13.36 -35.89 -10.20
CA SER A 9 -12.67 -34.61 -10.35
C SER A 9 -13.12 -33.69 -9.21
N SER A 10 -12.27 -33.53 -8.21
CA SER A 10 -12.41 -32.48 -7.20
C SER A 10 -12.30 -31.12 -7.90
N VAL A 11 -13.43 -30.49 -8.16
CA VAL A 11 -13.49 -29.07 -8.51
C VAL A 11 -12.94 -28.32 -7.31
N MET A 12 -11.71 -27.81 -7.42
CA MET A 12 -11.18 -26.89 -6.41
C MET A 12 -12.12 -25.69 -6.37
N ALA A 13 -12.72 -25.46 -5.20
CA ALA A 13 -13.52 -24.27 -4.97
C ALA A 13 -12.65 -23.04 -5.29
N ASP A 14 -13.13 -22.20 -6.20
CA ASP A 14 -12.51 -20.92 -6.50
C ASP A 14 -12.66 -20.04 -5.25
N THR A 15 -11.61 -19.96 -4.45
CA THR A 15 -11.61 -19.15 -3.24
C THR A 15 -11.67 -17.69 -3.67
N SER A 16 -12.88 -17.11 -3.68
CA SER A 16 -13.04 -15.69 -4.00
C SER A 16 -12.46 -14.84 -2.87
N TYR A 17 -11.30 -14.24 -3.09
CA TYR A 17 -10.70 -13.29 -2.16
C TYR A 17 -11.41 -11.93 -2.24
N GLU A 18 -11.61 -11.27 -1.10
CA GLU A 18 -12.11 -9.88 -1.08
C GLU A 18 -11.17 -8.99 -1.89
N THR A 19 -11.73 -8.12 -2.73
CA THR A 19 -10.97 -7.29 -3.66
C THR A 19 -11.19 -5.80 -3.40
N PHE A 20 -10.11 -5.04 -3.24
CA PHE A 20 -10.14 -3.59 -3.10
C PHE A 20 -9.67 -2.90 -4.37
N ASP A 21 -10.46 -1.95 -4.84
CA ASP A 21 -10.07 -1.01 -5.89
C ASP A 21 -9.02 -0.02 -5.35
N ILE A 22 -7.98 0.26 -6.14
CA ILE A 22 -6.93 1.25 -5.84
C ILE A 22 -7.04 2.43 -6.80
N HIS A 23 -7.04 3.63 -6.24
CA HIS A 23 -6.89 4.89 -6.94
C HIS A 23 -5.51 5.49 -6.65
N PHE A 24 -4.77 5.82 -7.71
CA PHE A 24 -3.47 6.48 -7.60
C PHE A 24 -3.59 7.98 -7.84
N ALA A 25 -2.84 8.79 -7.08
CA ALA A 25 -2.69 10.22 -7.37
C ALA A 25 -1.24 10.68 -7.20
N VAL A 26 -0.70 11.35 -8.22
CA VAL A 26 0.64 11.95 -8.19
C VAL A 26 0.54 13.37 -7.64
N LEU A 27 1.03 13.57 -6.42
CA LEU A 27 0.95 14.86 -5.72
C LEU A 27 2.12 15.78 -6.05
N THR A 28 3.28 15.21 -6.38
CA THR A 28 4.52 15.96 -6.62
C THR A 28 4.54 16.65 -7.98
N SER A 29 5.12 17.85 -8.02
CA SER A 29 5.43 18.56 -9.27
C SER A 29 6.74 18.13 -9.94
N ASN A 30 7.52 17.24 -9.31
CA ASN A 30 8.83 16.79 -9.79
C ASN A 30 8.72 16.06 -11.15
N PRO A 31 9.34 16.60 -12.23
CA PRO A 31 9.30 15.97 -13.55
C PRO A 31 9.91 14.56 -13.58
N SER A 32 10.90 14.26 -12.74
CA SER A 32 11.50 12.92 -12.65
C SER A 32 10.52 11.91 -12.08
N ALA A 33 9.71 12.30 -11.08
CA ALA A 33 8.64 11.47 -10.58
C ALA A 33 7.62 11.15 -11.68
N HIS A 34 7.29 12.13 -12.53
CA HIS A 34 6.32 11.95 -13.63
C HIS A 34 6.78 10.97 -14.71
N LEU A 35 8.10 10.79 -14.88
CA LEU A 35 8.65 9.79 -15.81
C LEU A 35 8.45 8.35 -15.32
N VAL A 36 8.41 8.15 -14.01
CA VAL A 36 8.28 6.82 -13.39
C VAL A 36 6.83 6.51 -13.03
N ALA A 37 6.12 7.49 -12.46
CA ALA A 37 4.74 7.39 -12.04
C ALA A 37 3.79 7.45 -13.24
N THR A 38 3.78 6.38 -14.04
CA THR A 38 2.96 6.21 -15.24
C THR A 38 1.79 5.27 -14.96
N LEU A 39 0.81 5.24 -15.86
CA LEU A 39 -0.31 4.29 -15.78
C LEU A 39 0.17 2.83 -15.75
N SER A 40 1.19 2.49 -16.56
CA SER A 40 1.78 1.16 -16.57
C SER A 40 2.45 0.83 -15.25
N GLN A 41 3.16 1.79 -14.65
CA GLN A 41 3.78 1.59 -13.34
C GLN A 41 2.72 1.36 -12.26
N PHE A 42 1.62 2.11 -12.26
CA PHE A 42 0.53 1.92 -11.29
C PHE A 42 -0.18 0.58 -11.42
N GLN A 43 -0.32 0.06 -12.64
CA GLN A 43 -0.80 -1.31 -12.84
C GLN A 43 0.20 -2.32 -12.26
N GLU A 44 1.50 -2.06 -12.41
CA GLU A 44 2.54 -2.90 -11.82
C GLU A 44 2.57 -2.83 -10.28
N GLU A 45 2.35 -1.66 -9.67
CA GLU A 45 2.22 -1.55 -8.21
C GLU A 45 1.07 -2.42 -7.67
N VAL A 46 -0.03 -2.53 -8.42
CA VAL A 46 -1.13 -3.44 -8.07
C VAL A 46 -0.71 -4.91 -8.21
N ASN A 47 0.12 -5.25 -9.21
CA ASN A 47 0.65 -6.60 -9.36
C ASN A 47 1.62 -6.96 -8.23
N ILE A 48 2.48 -6.03 -7.83
CA ILE A 48 3.40 -6.14 -6.69
C ILE A 48 2.58 -6.40 -5.42
N LEU A 49 1.60 -5.56 -5.11
CA LEU A 49 0.72 -5.78 -3.96
C LEU A 49 0.04 -7.15 -3.99
N ASN A 50 -0.47 -7.59 -5.15
CA ASN A 50 -1.09 -8.91 -5.28
C ASN A 50 -0.10 -10.08 -5.17
N THR A 51 1.19 -9.83 -5.38
CA THR A 51 2.27 -10.81 -5.29
C THR A 51 2.80 -10.95 -3.88
N TYR A 52 2.91 -9.84 -3.14
CA TYR A 52 3.60 -9.78 -1.84
C TYR A 52 2.69 -9.50 -0.64
N PHE A 53 1.46 -9.02 -0.83
CA PHE A 53 0.47 -8.89 0.26
C PHE A 53 -0.19 -10.25 0.57
N VAL A 54 0.63 -11.17 1.06
CA VAL A 54 0.33 -12.61 1.19
C VAL A 54 0.68 -13.12 2.58
N LYS A 55 0.16 -14.29 2.95
CA LYS A 55 0.57 -15.00 4.17
C LYS A 55 1.99 -15.55 4.01
N GLU A 56 2.57 -16.07 5.09
CA GLU A 56 3.90 -16.72 5.06
C GLU A 56 3.97 -17.92 4.10
N ASP A 57 2.84 -18.60 3.84
CA ASP A 57 2.74 -19.69 2.85
C ASP A 57 2.55 -19.20 1.40
N ARG A 58 2.66 -17.89 1.17
CA ARG A 58 2.41 -17.17 -0.10
C ARG A 58 0.97 -17.22 -0.62
N SER A 59 0.02 -17.77 0.13
CA SER A 59 -1.39 -17.67 -0.24
C SER A 59 -1.90 -16.23 -0.09
N PRO A 60 -2.77 -15.75 -1.00
CA PRO A 60 -3.36 -14.42 -0.88
C PRO A 60 -4.17 -14.24 0.40
N ILE A 61 -4.19 -13.01 0.92
CA ILE A 61 -5.08 -12.60 2.03
C ILE A 61 -6.33 -11.93 1.45
N ILE A 62 -6.09 -10.93 0.60
CA ILE A 62 -7.06 -10.18 -0.19
C ILE A 62 -6.46 -9.94 -1.59
N LYS A 63 -7.23 -9.32 -2.48
CA LYS A 63 -6.75 -8.88 -3.80
C LYS A 63 -6.93 -7.38 -3.97
N PHE A 64 -6.14 -6.83 -4.88
CA PHE A 64 -6.20 -5.43 -5.27
C PHE A 64 -6.46 -5.32 -6.77
N LYS A 65 -7.16 -4.27 -7.16
CA LYS A 65 -7.47 -4.00 -8.56
C LYS A 65 -7.20 -2.54 -8.88
N PHE A 66 -6.49 -2.27 -9.97
CA PHE A 66 -6.33 -0.92 -10.47
C PHE A 66 -7.70 -0.36 -10.89
N LYS A 67 -8.07 0.81 -10.36
CA LYS A 67 -9.34 1.48 -10.69
C LYS A 67 -9.13 2.72 -11.56
N SER A 68 -8.29 3.64 -11.10
CA SER A 68 -8.02 4.90 -11.79
C SER A 68 -6.73 5.55 -11.28
N ALA A 69 -6.24 6.51 -12.04
CA ALA A 69 -5.12 7.35 -11.66
C ALA A 69 -5.40 8.82 -12.00
N SER A 70 -4.80 9.73 -11.25
CA SER A 70 -4.76 11.15 -11.57
C SER A 70 -3.32 11.66 -11.43
N PHE A 71 -2.85 12.38 -12.43
CA PHE A 71 -1.49 12.89 -12.47
C PHE A 71 -1.45 14.33 -11.96
N TYR A 72 -0.26 14.83 -11.64
CA TYR A 72 -0.10 16.16 -11.06
C TYR A 72 -0.83 17.26 -11.85
N ASN A 73 -0.77 17.22 -13.19
CA ASN A 73 -1.45 18.21 -14.02
C ASN A 73 -2.99 18.15 -13.95
N ASP A 74 -3.57 17.00 -13.61
CA ASP A 74 -5.02 16.85 -13.43
C ASP A 74 -5.48 17.49 -12.12
N ILE A 75 -4.61 17.52 -11.11
CA ILE A 75 -4.98 17.87 -9.73
C ILE A 75 -4.35 19.16 -9.21
N LYS A 76 -3.29 19.71 -9.84
CA LYS A 76 -2.51 20.85 -9.31
C LYS A 76 -3.32 22.11 -9.01
N ASN A 77 -4.48 22.28 -9.64
CA ASN A 77 -5.38 23.42 -9.44
C ASN A 77 -6.54 23.11 -8.49
N SER A 78 -6.57 21.92 -7.90
CA SER A 78 -7.56 21.56 -6.90
C SER A 78 -7.41 22.45 -5.66
N THR A 79 -8.52 22.63 -4.96
CA THR A 79 -8.56 23.32 -3.67
C THR A 79 -8.15 22.42 -2.51
N CYS A 80 -7.90 21.13 -2.75
CA CYS A 80 -7.40 20.20 -1.74
C CYS A 80 -5.99 20.57 -1.29
N SER A 81 -5.87 21.05 -0.06
CA SER A 81 -4.58 21.33 0.58
C SER A 81 -3.67 20.11 0.69
N PHE A 82 -4.23 18.90 0.56
CA PHE A 82 -3.48 17.64 0.48
C PHE A 82 -2.43 17.61 -0.64
N ILE A 83 -2.67 18.28 -1.77
CA ILE A 83 -1.70 18.32 -2.88
C ILE A 83 -0.45 19.11 -2.49
N GLY A 84 -0.58 20.12 -1.64
CA GLY A 84 0.57 20.87 -1.12
C GLY A 84 1.56 20.02 -0.32
N LEU A 85 1.19 18.80 0.05
CA LEU A 85 2.07 17.85 0.74
C LEU A 85 2.99 17.08 -0.24
N GLY A 86 2.75 17.17 -1.55
CA GLY A 86 3.47 16.40 -2.56
C GLY A 86 4.96 16.72 -2.71
N ASP A 87 5.37 17.93 -2.33
CA ASP A 87 6.74 18.45 -2.49
C ASP A 87 7.26 19.11 -1.20
N THR A 88 6.62 18.87 -0.04
CA THR A 88 6.95 19.60 1.20
C THR A 88 7.50 18.71 2.30
N MET A 89 8.15 19.37 3.25
CA MET A 89 8.88 18.81 4.39
C MET A 89 7.99 18.18 5.48
N ASN A 90 6.67 18.30 5.38
CA ASN A 90 5.80 17.97 6.51
C ASN A 90 5.55 16.46 6.60
N GLN A 91 6.38 15.80 7.42
CA GLN A 91 6.24 14.38 7.78
C GLN A 91 5.38 14.17 9.04
N ASN A 92 4.68 15.18 9.54
CA ASN A 92 3.78 14.94 10.66
C ASN A 92 2.56 14.17 10.17
N ASP A 93 2.50 12.88 10.50
CA ASP A 93 1.39 11.97 10.22
C ASP A 93 -0.01 12.51 10.56
N THR A 94 -0.10 13.39 11.57
CA THR A 94 -1.38 14.01 11.99
C THR A 94 -1.89 15.00 10.94
N ASP A 95 -0.97 15.64 10.22
CA ASP A 95 -1.26 16.64 9.21
C ASP A 95 -1.84 15.97 7.95
N TRP A 96 -1.22 14.88 7.49
CA TRP A 96 -1.68 14.13 6.31
C TRP A 96 -3.12 13.62 6.44
N ALA A 97 -3.48 13.05 7.59
CA ALA A 97 -4.85 12.57 7.80
C ALA A 97 -5.87 13.73 7.77
N THR A 98 -5.50 14.87 8.34
CA THR A 98 -6.36 16.07 8.39
C THR A 98 -6.60 16.60 6.98
N HIS A 99 -5.54 16.75 6.18
CA HIS A 99 -5.61 17.17 4.79
C HIS A 99 -6.35 16.16 3.89
N PHE A 100 -6.12 14.86 4.10
CA PHE A 100 -6.84 13.81 3.38
C PHE A 100 -8.35 13.86 3.68
N ASN A 101 -8.71 14.00 4.96
CA ASN A 101 -10.10 14.01 5.38
C ASN A 101 -10.85 15.26 4.89
N SER A 102 -10.20 16.42 4.82
CA SER A 102 -10.80 17.67 4.33
C SER A 102 -10.90 17.76 2.80
N CYS A 103 -10.09 17.00 2.06
CA CYS A 103 -10.13 16.99 0.60
C CYS A 103 -11.43 16.37 0.06
N ASN A 104 -12.14 17.01 -0.86
CA ASN A 104 -13.34 16.45 -1.49
C ASN A 104 -13.23 16.33 -3.01
N ASP A 105 -12.06 16.62 -3.57
CA ASP A 105 -11.80 16.47 -5.00
C ASP A 105 -11.68 14.98 -5.36
N PRO A 106 -12.54 14.43 -6.23
CA PRO A 106 -12.53 13.03 -6.59
C PRO A 106 -11.31 12.60 -7.42
N PHE A 107 -10.58 13.54 -8.03
CA PHE A 107 -9.31 13.26 -8.71
C PHE A 107 -8.13 13.16 -7.73
N VAL A 108 -8.27 13.71 -6.52
CA VAL A 108 -7.26 13.58 -5.46
C VAL A 108 -7.63 12.45 -4.50
N LYS A 109 -8.89 12.35 -4.10
CA LYS A 109 -9.38 11.35 -3.16
C LYS A 109 -10.61 10.65 -3.73
N ASN A 110 -10.42 9.43 -4.19
CA ASN A 110 -11.52 8.57 -4.58
C ASN A 110 -12.17 7.96 -3.33
N LYS A 111 -13.44 8.30 -3.10
CA LYS A 111 -14.20 7.80 -1.94
C LYS A 111 -14.51 6.29 -1.99
N ASN A 112 -14.45 5.68 -3.17
CA ASN A 112 -14.82 4.30 -3.45
C ASN A 112 -13.59 3.42 -3.77
N ALA A 113 -12.41 3.81 -3.31
CA ALA A 113 -11.15 3.10 -3.51
C ALA A 113 -10.20 3.33 -2.33
N LEU A 114 -9.23 2.43 -2.16
CA LEU A 114 -8.03 2.72 -1.38
C LEU A 114 -7.21 3.76 -2.15
N ASN A 115 -6.74 4.80 -1.46
CA ASN A 115 -6.00 5.88 -2.10
C ASN A 115 -4.49 5.67 -1.91
N PHE A 116 -3.75 5.69 -3.02
CA PHE A 116 -2.32 5.54 -3.08
C PHE A 116 -1.72 6.82 -3.66
N TYR A 117 -0.88 7.49 -2.87
CA TYR A 117 -0.29 8.76 -3.24
C TYR A 117 1.19 8.63 -3.56
N VAL A 118 1.62 9.27 -4.64
CA VAL A 118 3.03 9.42 -4.99
C VAL A 118 3.47 10.83 -4.68
N PHE A 119 4.54 10.97 -3.90
CA PHE A 119 5.12 12.26 -3.52
C PHE A 119 6.64 12.25 -3.71
N ASP A 120 7.27 13.42 -3.53
CA ASP A 120 8.72 13.60 -3.52
C ASP A 120 9.14 13.97 -2.10
N SER A 121 9.66 12.97 -1.38
CA SER A 121 9.89 13.08 0.04
C SER A 121 11.08 13.97 0.33
N TYR A 122 10.83 15.03 1.10
CA TYR A 122 11.84 15.96 1.54
C TYR A 122 12.07 15.86 3.04
N ASN A 123 13.33 15.91 3.47
CA ASN A 123 13.66 16.24 4.84
C ASN A 123 14.91 17.12 4.96
N GLU A 124 15.11 17.69 6.14
CA GLU A 124 16.18 18.66 6.43
C GLU A 124 17.59 18.08 6.27
N SER A 125 17.75 16.78 6.54
CA SER A 125 19.05 16.09 6.58
C SER A 125 19.49 15.54 5.22
N TYR A 126 18.55 15.14 4.37
CA TYR A 126 18.80 14.42 3.11
C TYR A 126 18.19 15.13 1.88
N GLY A 127 17.42 16.20 2.08
CA GLY A 127 16.65 16.85 1.03
C GLY A 127 15.69 15.87 0.35
N TYR A 128 15.53 15.99 -0.96
CA TYR A 128 14.75 15.07 -1.81
C TYR A 128 15.43 13.70 -2.05
N ASN A 129 16.50 13.39 -1.31
CA ASN A 129 17.06 12.02 -1.29
C ASN A 129 16.48 11.21 -0.13
N HIS A 130 15.59 11.79 0.68
CA HIS A 130 14.84 11.03 1.66
C HIS A 130 13.83 10.16 0.92
N LYS A 131 13.94 8.83 1.03
CA LYS A 131 13.06 7.90 0.30
C LYS A 131 12.11 7.26 1.28
N ASP A 132 11.06 7.99 1.63
CA ASP A 132 10.14 7.61 2.70
C ASP A 132 8.78 7.15 2.18
N GLY A 133 7.95 6.66 3.09
CA GLY A 133 6.57 6.31 2.83
C GLY A 133 5.88 5.93 4.13
N PHE A 134 4.57 6.05 4.15
CA PHE A 134 3.77 5.63 5.30
C PHE A 134 2.37 5.22 4.86
N GLY A 135 1.80 4.27 5.59
CA GLY A 135 0.40 3.88 5.48
C GLY A 135 -0.42 4.29 6.69
N LYS A 136 -1.67 4.69 6.46
CA LYS A 136 -2.58 5.08 7.54
C LYS A 136 -3.96 4.47 7.37
N ARG A 137 -4.43 3.75 8.40
CA ARG A 137 -5.80 3.22 8.46
C ARG A 137 -6.88 4.30 8.45
N ASN A 138 -6.58 5.46 9.05
CA ASN A 138 -7.41 6.68 9.06
C ASN A 138 -8.91 6.41 9.27
N SER A 139 -9.27 5.94 10.47
CA SER A 139 -10.67 5.63 10.82
C SER A 139 -11.39 4.71 9.81
N ASN A 140 -10.66 3.69 9.35
CA ASN A 140 -11.06 2.70 8.34
C ASN A 140 -11.27 3.29 6.94
N ARG A 141 -10.71 4.46 6.64
CA ARG A 141 -10.61 5.00 5.28
C ARG A 141 -9.12 5.12 4.92
N PRO A 142 -8.49 4.01 4.53
CA PRO A 142 -7.05 3.96 4.45
C PRO A 142 -6.51 4.76 3.29
N PHE A 143 -5.29 5.24 3.46
CA PHE A 143 -4.46 5.71 2.38
C PHE A 143 -3.01 5.36 2.64
N ILE A 144 -2.23 5.26 1.57
CA ILE A 144 -0.78 5.10 1.64
C ILE A 144 -0.11 6.18 0.80
N VAL A 145 1.09 6.58 1.21
CA VAL A 145 1.90 7.58 0.53
C VAL A 145 3.29 7.01 0.36
N LEU A 146 3.80 6.95 -0.87
CA LEU A 146 5.17 6.49 -1.14
C LEU A 146 5.93 7.53 -1.95
N ASP A 147 7.20 7.70 -1.58
CA ASP A 147 8.15 8.42 -2.40
C ASP A 147 8.27 7.76 -3.78
N TRP A 148 8.29 8.58 -4.83
CA TRP A 148 8.31 8.10 -6.22
C TRP A 148 9.52 7.20 -6.53
N GLN A 149 10.64 7.35 -5.82
CA GLN A 149 11.82 6.51 -6.03
C GLN A 149 11.66 5.09 -5.50
N ARG A 150 10.67 4.87 -4.61
CA ARG A 150 10.36 3.57 -4.02
C ARG A 150 9.37 2.75 -4.83
N LEU A 151 8.76 3.33 -5.86
CA LEU A 151 7.91 2.59 -6.80
C LEU A 151 8.67 1.43 -7.43
N ASN A 152 7.92 0.45 -7.90
CA ASN A 152 8.43 -0.76 -8.53
C ASN A 152 9.14 -1.72 -7.57
N HIS A 153 8.78 -1.71 -6.28
CA HIS A 153 9.30 -2.65 -5.28
C HIS A 153 10.84 -2.67 -5.18
N ASN A 154 11.50 -1.58 -5.56
CA ASN A 154 12.94 -1.55 -5.77
C ASN A 154 13.72 -1.28 -4.47
N ILE A 155 13.05 -0.82 -3.41
CA ILE A 155 13.64 -0.41 -2.12
C ILE A 155 12.79 -0.95 -0.96
N GLN A 156 13.20 -2.07 -0.38
CA GLN A 156 12.69 -2.62 0.90
C GLN A 156 11.18 -2.85 0.96
N ALA A 157 10.56 -3.37 -0.10
CA ALA A 157 9.17 -3.83 -0.10
C ALA A 157 8.16 -2.83 0.49
N PRO A 158 8.09 -1.60 -0.06
CA PRO A 158 7.34 -0.51 0.55
C PRO A 158 5.83 -0.69 0.42
N GLU A 159 5.36 -1.24 -0.70
CA GLU A 159 3.94 -1.25 -1.04
C GLU A 159 3.13 -2.06 -0.02
N GLU A 160 3.51 -3.32 0.20
CA GLU A 160 2.82 -4.18 1.15
C GLU A 160 3.07 -3.79 2.61
N HIS A 161 4.22 -3.17 2.93
CA HIS A 161 4.51 -2.70 4.28
C HIS A 161 3.56 -1.56 4.67
N GLU A 162 3.46 -0.54 3.83
CA GLU A 162 2.54 0.57 4.09
C GLU A 162 1.08 0.13 3.98
N MET A 163 0.77 -0.79 3.07
CA MET A 163 -0.56 -1.40 3.05
C MET A 163 -0.84 -2.15 4.35
N GLY A 164 0.14 -2.80 4.97
CA GLY A 164 0.01 -3.40 6.30
C GLY A 164 -0.42 -2.39 7.36
N HIS A 165 0.21 -1.22 7.39
CA HIS A 165 -0.20 -0.12 8.28
C HIS A 165 -1.61 0.41 7.96
N ALA A 166 -1.96 0.52 6.68
CA ALA A 166 -3.31 0.88 6.24
C ALA A 166 -4.38 -0.13 6.71
N PHE A 167 -4.01 -1.39 6.91
CA PHE A 167 -4.84 -2.45 7.48
C PHE A 167 -4.64 -2.67 8.99
N GLY A 168 -4.01 -1.72 9.68
CA GLY A 168 -3.96 -1.66 11.14
C GLY A 168 -2.81 -2.41 11.79
N LEU A 169 -1.82 -2.86 11.02
CA LEU A 169 -0.63 -3.50 11.57
C LEU A 169 0.35 -2.45 12.11
N SER A 170 1.09 -2.86 13.13
CA SER A 170 2.22 -2.10 13.68
C SER A 170 3.54 -2.74 13.26
N HIS A 171 4.64 -2.00 13.46
CA HIS A 171 5.98 -2.54 13.23
C HIS A 171 6.23 -3.82 14.04
N PHE A 172 6.98 -4.73 13.44
CA PHE A 172 7.51 -5.93 14.05
C PHE A 172 9.03 -5.79 14.23
N CYS A 173 9.57 -6.25 15.36
CA CYS A 173 11.01 -6.23 15.60
C CYS A 173 11.61 -7.61 15.33
N ALA A 174 12.36 -7.74 14.23
CA ALA A 174 13.04 -8.98 13.86
C ALA A 174 14.38 -9.08 14.60
N LEU A 175 14.34 -9.55 15.85
CA LEU A 175 15.54 -9.71 16.69
C LEU A 175 16.57 -10.64 16.04
N GLY A 176 17.84 -10.22 16.04
CA GLY A 176 18.95 -10.95 15.43
C GLY A 176 19.03 -10.85 13.90
N ALA A 177 18.07 -10.20 13.24
CA ALA A 177 18.10 -10.01 11.80
C ALA A 177 19.15 -8.97 11.40
N SER A 178 19.87 -9.26 10.32
CA SER A 178 20.71 -8.31 9.59
C SER A 178 19.94 -7.65 8.45
N PRO A 179 20.46 -6.58 7.82
CA PRO A 179 19.84 -5.95 6.65
C PRO A 179 19.61 -6.89 5.45
N THR A 180 20.30 -8.04 5.39
CA THR A 180 20.17 -9.02 4.30
C THR A 180 19.36 -10.26 4.70
N SER A 181 18.88 -10.32 5.94
CA SER A 181 18.06 -11.42 6.44
C SER A 181 16.66 -11.36 5.82
N SER A 182 16.10 -12.52 5.49
CA SER A 182 14.68 -12.61 5.16
C SER A 182 13.86 -12.35 6.42
N THR A 183 12.85 -11.50 6.32
CA THR A 183 12.10 -10.97 7.46
C THR A 183 10.62 -10.81 7.13
N ASN A 184 9.78 -10.74 8.16
CA ASN A 184 8.36 -10.43 8.04
C ASN A 184 8.16 -9.07 7.35
N ILE A 185 7.09 -8.92 6.57
CA ILE A 185 6.78 -7.66 5.85
C ILE A 185 6.79 -6.45 6.78
N MET A 186 6.25 -6.56 8.00
CA MET A 186 6.15 -5.45 8.95
C MET A 186 7.45 -5.18 9.73
N SER A 187 8.56 -5.82 9.38
CA SER A 187 9.82 -5.67 10.12
C SER A 187 10.37 -4.25 10.01
N SER A 188 10.75 -3.67 11.15
CA SER A 188 11.32 -2.32 11.23
C SER A 188 12.63 -2.32 12.02
N SER A 189 13.41 -1.25 11.86
CA SER A 189 14.63 -1.04 12.63
C SER A 189 14.30 -0.92 14.11
N CYS A 190 14.91 -1.75 14.94
CA CYS A 190 14.69 -1.79 16.37
C CYS A 190 15.98 -2.20 17.10
N GLN A 191 16.03 -2.03 18.42
CA GLN A 191 17.21 -2.43 19.19
C GLN A 191 17.46 -3.94 19.07
N GLY A 192 18.60 -4.31 18.48
CA GLY A 192 18.97 -5.72 18.27
C GLY A 192 18.28 -6.40 17.08
N GLY A 193 17.59 -5.65 16.22
CA GLY A 193 16.97 -6.16 15.00
C GLY A 193 17.13 -5.21 13.81
N SER A 194 16.68 -5.66 12.64
CA SER A 194 16.76 -4.92 11.38
C SER A 194 15.46 -5.02 10.61
N THR A 195 15.23 -4.07 9.68
CA THR A 195 14.17 -4.18 8.66
C THR A 195 14.31 -5.48 7.86
N GLY A 196 15.55 -5.89 7.55
CA GLY A 196 15.83 -7.03 6.67
C GLY A 196 15.30 -6.80 5.25
N LYS A 197 14.98 -7.90 4.56
CA LYS A 197 14.47 -7.88 3.18
C LYS A 197 12.96 -7.69 3.08
N ARG A 198 12.19 -7.96 4.15
CA ARG A 198 10.72 -7.91 4.17
C ARG A 198 10.12 -8.76 3.04
N ASP A 199 10.43 -10.06 3.02
CA ASP A 199 10.11 -10.97 1.91
C ASP A 199 9.31 -12.23 2.31
N ILE A 200 9.04 -12.45 3.61
CA ILE A 200 8.39 -13.68 4.10
C ILE A 200 6.86 -13.66 3.91
N GLY A 201 6.19 -12.52 4.08
CA GLY A 201 4.73 -12.43 4.15
C GLY A 201 4.22 -12.13 5.57
N PHE A 202 2.90 -12.12 5.76
CA PHE A 202 2.25 -11.83 7.03
C PHE A 202 1.95 -13.11 7.83
N ASN A 203 2.25 -13.08 9.14
CA ASN A 203 1.97 -14.18 10.05
C ASN A 203 0.48 -14.25 10.43
N ASN A 204 0.06 -15.31 11.11
CA ASN A 204 -1.36 -15.54 11.44
C ASN A 204 -2.01 -14.41 12.26
N GLU A 205 -1.29 -13.79 13.19
CA GLU A 205 -1.81 -12.68 14.01
C GLU A 205 -2.07 -11.43 13.15
N GLN A 206 -1.14 -11.14 12.24
CA GLN A 206 -1.27 -10.05 11.28
C GLN A 206 -2.41 -10.31 10.29
N VAL A 207 -2.53 -11.53 9.78
CA VAL A 207 -3.63 -11.93 8.89
C VAL A 207 -4.98 -11.76 9.60
N ASN A 208 -5.10 -12.18 10.86
CA ASN A 208 -6.32 -11.99 11.64
C ASN A 208 -6.66 -10.51 11.81
N THR A 209 -5.65 -9.66 12.06
CA THR A 209 -5.84 -8.21 12.18
C THR A 209 -6.30 -7.59 10.85
N ILE A 210 -5.66 -7.96 9.74
CA ILE A 210 -6.08 -7.52 8.40
C ILE A 210 -7.55 -7.90 8.17
N MET A 211 -7.90 -9.17 8.38
CA MET A 211 -9.25 -9.68 8.13
C MET A 211 -10.30 -9.07 9.07
N TYR A 212 -9.93 -8.65 10.28
CA TYR A 212 -10.81 -7.88 11.16
C TYR A 212 -11.16 -6.51 10.56
N TYR A 213 -10.20 -5.81 9.95
CA TYR A 213 -10.43 -4.48 9.38
C TYR A 213 -11.03 -4.49 7.97
N VAL A 214 -10.86 -5.57 7.19
CA VAL A 214 -11.45 -5.72 5.85
C VAL A 214 -12.93 -5.31 5.76
N PRO A 215 -13.87 -5.86 6.57
CA PRO A 215 -15.27 -5.47 6.49
C PRO A 215 -15.52 -4.02 6.90
N LEU A 216 -14.73 -3.49 7.84
CA LEU A 216 -14.86 -2.11 8.32
C LEU A 216 -14.41 -1.10 7.26
N ILE A 217 -13.32 -1.40 6.55
CA ILE A 217 -12.83 -0.59 5.43
C ILE A 217 -13.83 -0.63 4.29
N LYS A 218 -14.32 -1.82 3.93
CA LYS A 218 -15.33 -1.99 2.89
C LYS A 218 -16.59 -1.17 3.16
N ALA A 219 -17.11 -1.25 4.39
CA ALA A 219 -18.25 -0.43 4.80
C ALA A 219 -17.96 1.07 4.63
N LYS A 220 -16.74 1.52 4.95
CA LYS A 220 -16.34 2.92 4.83
C LYS A 220 -16.21 3.40 3.39
N LEU A 221 -15.77 2.53 2.47
CA LEU A 221 -15.65 2.83 1.03
C LEU A 221 -16.99 2.72 0.26
N ALA A 222 -17.99 2.05 0.84
CA ALA A 222 -19.33 1.98 0.28
C ALA A 222 -20.23 3.17 0.65
N LEU A 223 -19.79 4.02 1.59
CA LEU A 223 -20.56 5.20 1.98
C LEU A 223 -20.57 6.24 0.85
N PRO A 224 -21.74 6.88 0.61
CA PRO A 224 -21.87 7.93 -0.38
C PRO A 224 -21.02 9.16 -0.08
#